data_AF-A0A3D4EIC1-F1
#
_entry.id   AF-A0A3D4EIC1-F1
#
_cell.length_a   1.000
_cell.length_b   1.000
_cell.length_c   1.000
_cell.angle_alpha   90.00
_cell.angle_beta   90.00
_cell.angle_gamma   90.00
#
_symmetry.space_group_name_H-M   'P 1'
#
loop_
_entity.id
_entity.type
_entity.pdbx_description
1 polymer ?
#
loop_
_entity_poly.entity_id
_entity_poly.type
_entity_poly.pdbx_seq_one_letter_code
_entity_poly.pdbx_strand_id
1 'polypeptide(L)'
;MAKKRALIISVAAAIALVVAVLVLTRNDPPFGEASSDDAGEYMQVNLFVEKTLAEEFAPVLPQQIPANATAERYTYRYSSGIDTAFFFDLVLRFDGDDAFSQEYDRLKSLGAAETLQIDEVEYLLFACDSKSVSSYFDDEIYDGLILPFNIAAVDPENRTIEYLTARVQDGGARYDRLTELLMLFESVDN
;
A
#
# COMPACT_ATOMS: atom_id res chain seq x y z
N MET A 1 -53.98 1.30 -17.73
CA MET A 1 -53.20 1.16 -16.47
C MET A 1 -51.95 0.28 -16.61
N ALA A 2 -52.02 -0.88 -17.28
CA ALA A 2 -50.87 -1.79 -17.44
C ALA A 2 -49.62 -1.16 -18.10
N LYS A 3 -49.79 -0.35 -19.16
CA LYS A 3 -48.66 0.31 -19.87
C LYS A 3 -47.85 1.28 -18.99
N LYS A 4 -48.51 2.04 -18.11
CA LYS A 4 -47.82 2.93 -17.16
C LYS A 4 -47.03 2.16 -16.10
N ARG A 5 -47.54 1.02 -15.63
CA ARG A 5 -46.84 0.16 -14.67
C ARG A 5 -45.61 -0.51 -15.29
N ALA A 6 -45.72 -0.98 -16.54
CA ALA A 6 -44.59 -1.55 -17.27
C ALA A 6 -43.48 -0.52 -17.53
N LEU A 7 -43.84 0.74 -17.81
CA LEU A 7 -42.86 1.83 -17.98
C LEU A 7 -42.11 2.13 -16.68
N ILE A 8 -42.81 2.17 -15.53
CA ILE A 8 -42.17 2.43 -14.24
C ILE A 8 -41.20 1.30 -13.86
N ILE A 9 -41.60 0.04 -14.08
CA ILE A 9 -40.75 -1.12 -13.78
C ILE A 9 -39.50 -1.14 -14.67
N SER A 10 -39.64 -0.84 -15.97
CA SER A 10 -38.49 -0.80 -16.89
C SER A 10 -37.50 0.32 -16.56
N VAL A 11 -37.99 1.51 -16.18
CA VAL A 11 -37.11 2.61 -15.74
C VAL A 11 -36.39 2.25 -14.43
N ALA A 12 -37.09 1.66 -13.46
CA ALA A 12 -36.48 1.22 -12.20
C ALA A 12 -35.41 0.14 -12.43
N ALA A 13 -35.67 -0.82 -13.32
CA ALA A 13 -34.69 -1.85 -13.69
C ALA A 13 -33.47 -1.26 -14.41
N ALA A 14 -33.66 -0.27 -15.29
CA ALA A 14 -32.55 0.41 -15.95
C ALA A 14 -31.68 1.21 -14.96
N ILE A 15 -32.29 1.89 -14.00
CA ILE A 15 -31.56 2.60 -12.93
C ILE A 15 -30.79 1.60 -12.06
N ALA A 16 -31.43 0.50 -11.65
CA ALA A 16 -30.78 -0.55 -10.87
C ALA A 16 -29.58 -1.17 -11.64
N LEU A 17 -29.71 -1.37 -12.95
CA LEU A 17 -28.63 -1.85 -13.80
C LEU A 17 -27.48 -0.85 -13.90
N VAL A 18 -27.77 0.45 -14.08
CA VAL A 18 -26.74 1.50 -14.11
C VAL A 18 -26.01 1.60 -12.77
N VAL A 19 -26.74 1.51 -11.66
CA VAL A 19 -26.15 1.47 -10.32
C VAL A 19 -25.30 0.21 -10.13
N ALA A 20 -25.77 -0.96 -10.56
CA ALA A 20 -25.00 -2.20 -10.49
C ALA A 20 -23.72 -2.13 -11.32
N VAL A 21 -23.78 -1.61 -12.55
CA VAL A 21 -22.60 -1.40 -13.40
C VAL A 21 -21.63 -0.42 -12.76
N LEU A 22 -22.11 0.72 -12.22
CA LEU A 22 -21.26 1.70 -11.54
C LEU A 22 -20.61 1.16 -10.25
N VAL A 23 -21.27 0.23 -9.56
CA VAL A 23 -20.71 -0.46 -8.39
C VAL A 23 -19.66 -1.48 -8.82
N LEU A 24 -19.89 -2.20 -9.93
CA LEU A 24 -18.97 -3.20 -10.46
C LEU A 24 -17.72 -2.58 -11.10
N THR A 25 -17.84 -1.47 -11.82
CA THR A 25 -16.69 -0.76 -12.41
C THR A 25 -15.92 0.11 -11.41
N ARG A 26 -16.33 0.14 -10.14
CA ARG A 26 -15.71 0.98 -9.09
C ARG A 26 -14.47 0.36 -8.45
N ASN A 27 -14.14 -0.88 -8.82
CA ASN A 27 -12.94 -1.59 -8.37
C ASN A 27 -11.94 -1.83 -9.53
N ASP A 28 -12.26 -1.40 -10.75
CA ASP A 28 -11.27 -1.46 -11.83
C ASP A 28 -10.20 -0.38 -11.57
N PRO A 29 -8.91 -0.73 -11.69
CA PRO A 29 -7.86 0.25 -11.52
C PRO A 29 -7.96 1.31 -12.64
N PRO A 30 -7.99 2.60 -12.30
CA PRO A 30 -8.04 3.65 -13.32
C PRO A 30 -6.75 3.66 -14.15
N PHE A 31 -6.86 3.40 -15.45
CA PHE A 31 -5.73 3.46 -16.37
C PHE A 31 -5.00 4.82 -16.29
N GLY A 32 -3.67 4.77 -16.23
CA GLY A 32 -2.80 5.94 -16.18
C GLY A 32 -1.75 5.84 -15.07
N GLU A 33 -1.08 6.96 -14.84
CA GLU A 33 -0.01 7.08 -13.85
C GLU A 33 -0.30 8.25 -12.92
N ALA A 34 0.12 8.11 -11.66
CA ALA A 34 0.13 9.20 -10.69
C ALA A 34 1.38 9.08 -9.83
N SER A 35 1.97 10.22 -9.49
CA SER A 35 3.16 10.27 -8.65
C SER A 35 3.16 11.53 -7.82
N SER A 36 3.56 11.44 -6.57
CA SER A 36 3.82 12.59 -5.72
C SER A 36 5.00 12.33 -4.81
N ASP A 37 5.82 13.36 -4.60
CA ASP A 37 6.88 13.40 -3.58
C ASP A 37 6.60 14.50 -2.55
N ASP A 38 5.42 15.15 -2.62
CA ASP A 38 5.00 16.18 -1.69
C ASP A 38 4.15 15.57 -0.57
N ALA A 39 4.68 15.61 0.66
CA ALA A 39 3.96 15.12 1.84
C ALA A 39 2.63 15.86 2.10
N GLY A 40 2.43 17.06 1.55
CA GLY A 40 1.14 17.77 1.55
C GLY A 40 0.05 17.07 0.75
N GLU A 41 0.42 16.19 -0.18
CA GLU A 41 -0.48 15.36 -0.98
C GLU A 41 -0.64 13.95 -0.42
N TYR A 42 -0.12 13.68 0.79
CA TYR A 42 -0.22 12.38 1.44
C TYR A 42 -1.66 11.84 1.46
N MET A 43 -1.82 10.59 1.03
CA MET A 43 -3.09 9.88 0.90
C MET A 43 -4.12 10.52 -0.05
N GLN A 44 -3.73 11.49 -0.90
CA GLN A 44 -4.56 11.95 -2.02
C GLN A 44 -4.45 10.99 -3.20
N VAL A 45 -4.95 9.77 -3.01
CA VAL A 45 -4.86 8.68 -4.00
C VAL A 45 -6.19 8.39 -4.66
N ASN A 46 -6.16 7.62 -5.75
CA ASN A 46 -7.38 7.19 -6.41
C ASN A 46 -8.14 6.13 -5.57
N LEU A 47 -9.44 5.98 -5.83
CA LEU A 47 -10.32 5.10 -5.08
C LEU A 47 -9.91 3.62 -5.13
N PHE A 48 -9.26 3.17 -6.20
CA PHE A 48 -8.76 1.80 -6.29
C PHE A 48 -7.67 1.58 -5.23
N VAL A 49 -6.68 2.46 -5.16
CA VAL A 49 -5.59 2.36 -4.16
C VAL A 49 -6.14 2.47 -2.74
N GLU A 50 -7.06 3.40 -2.47
CA GLU A 50 -7.70 3.54 -1.15
C GLU A 50 -8.38 2.24 -0.69
N LYS A 51 -9.16 1.60 -1.57
CA LYS A 51 -9.83 0.33 -1.26
C LYS A 51 -8.85 -0.82 -1.09
N THR A 52 -7.87 -0.92 -2.00
CA THR A 52 -6.85 -1.98 -1.89
C THR A 52 -6.10 -1.88 -0.58
N LEU A 53 -5.71 -0.67 -0.15
CA LEU A 53 -5.09 -0.46 1.17
C LEU A 53 -6.01 -0.91 2.32
N ALA A 54 -7.31 -0.66 2.24
CA ALA A 54 -8.26 -1.01 3.30
C ALA A 54 -8.63 -2.51 3.33
N GLU A 55 -8.66 -3.17 2.18
CA GLU A 55 -9.17 -4.54 2.02
C GLU A 55 -8.06 -5.59 1.96
N GLU A 56 -6.89 -5.26 1.40
CA GLU A 56 -5.80 -6.22 1.15
C GLU A 56 -4.59 -6.02 2.07
N PHE A 57 -4.46 -4.87 2.75
CA PHE A 57 -3.30 -4.52 3.56
C PHE A 57 -3.66 -4.30 5.03
N ALA A 58 -2.75 -4.67 5.93
CA ALA A 58 -2.79 -4.17 7.30
C ALA A 58 -2.62 -2.63 7.31
N PRO A 59 -3.29 -1.88 8.20
CA PRO A 59 -3.27 -0.42 8.23
C PRO A 59 -1.96 0.12 8.84
N VAL A 60 -0.84 -0.21 8.22
CA VAL A 60 0.53 0.16 8.62
C VAL A 60 0.77 1.63 8.36
N LEU A 61 0.42 2.12 7.18
CA LEU A 61 0.45 3.54 6.86
C LEU A 61 -0.53 4.30 7.77
N PRO A 62 -0.12 5.42 8.39
CA PRO A 62 -1.04 6.24 9.15
C PRO A 62 -2.05 6.90 8.22
N GLN A 63 -3.30 7.10 8.65
CA GLN A 63 -4.32 7.74 7.80
C GLN A 63 -4.01 9.21 7.47
N GLN A 64 -3.23 9.86 8.32
CA GLN A 64 -2.72 11.22 8.18
C GLN A 64 -1.35 11.29 8.84
N ILE A 65 -0.47 12.17 8.35
CA ILE A 65 0.81 12.42 9.01
C ILE A 65 0.51 13.00 10.41
N PRO A 66 1.01 12.38 11.50
CA PRO A 66 0.79 12.87 12.86
C PRO A 66 1.33 14.29 13.04
N ALA A 67 0.61 15.13 13.79
CA ALA A 67 1.01 16.53 14.03
C ALA A 67 2.31 16.68 14.84
N ASN A 68 2.70 15.61 15.54
CA ASN A 68 3.92 15.45 16.33
C ASN A 68 4.99 14.64 15.57
N ALA A 69 4.93 14.65 14.24
CA ALA A 69 5.92 14.04 13.37
C ALA A 69 6.20 14.95 12.17
N THR A 70 7.43 14.88 11.67
CA THR A 70 7.84 15.50 10.42
C THR A 70 8.00 14.42 9.37
N ALA A 71 7.40 14.58 8.20
CA ALA A 71 7.70 13.74 7.04
C ALA A 71 9.04 14.15 6.43
N GLU A 72 10.07 13.34 6.67
CA GLU A 72 11.41 13.55 6.12
C GLU A 72 11.49 13.11 4.66
N ARG A 73 10.70 12.10 4.30
CA ARG A 73 10.56 11.61 2.93
C ARG A 73 9.13 11.15 2.69
N TYR A 74 8.61 11.46 1.52
CA TYR A 74 7.38 10.88 1.01
C TYR A 74 7.55 10.61 -0.48
N THR A 75 7.12 9.44 -0.91
CA THR A 75 7.06 9.04 -2.30
C THR A 75 5.83 8.18 -2.49
N TYR A 76 4.97 8.60 -3.40
CA TYR A 76 3.86 7.82 -3.91
C TYR A 76 4.02 7.64 -5.41
N ARG A 77 3.85 6.40 -5.88
CA ARG A 77 3.81 6.06 -7.29
C ARG A 77 2.63 5.13 -7.53
N TYR A 78 1.94 5.35 -8.64
CA TYR A 78 0.87 4.51 -9.15
C TYR A 78 1.02 4.40 -10.66
N SER A 79 0.85 3.20 -11.17
CA SER A 79 0.75 2.93 -12.59
C SER A 79 -0.32 1.88 -12.83
N SER A 80 -1.13 2.10 -13.84
CA SER A 80 -2.08 1.12 -14.34
C SER A 80 -2.12 1.17 -15.86
N GLY A 81 -1.74 0.06 -16.47
CA GLY A 81 -1.75 -0.11 -17.91
C GLY A 81 -2.02 -1.56 -18.28
N ILE A 82 -0.94 -2.27 -18.62
CA ILE A 82 -0.95 -3.75 -18.68
C ILE A 82 -0.96 -4.28 -17.25
N ASP A 83 -0.08 -3.72 -16.41
CA ASP A 83 0.05 -4.05 -15.01
C ASP A 83 -0.46 -2.91 -14.13
N THR A 84 -0.97 -3.25 -12.95
CA THR A 84 -1.40 -2.28 -11.95
C THR A 84 -0.55 -2.41 -10.71
N ALA A 85 0.21 -1.36 -10.44
CA ALA A 85 1.10 -1.27 -9.30
C ALA A 85 0.95 0.06 -8.55
N PHE A 86 1.19 0.02 -7.25
CA PHE A 86 1.41 1.22 -6.46
C PHE A 86 2.48 1.01 -5.41
N PHE A 87 3.05 2.11 -4.96
CA PHE A 87 4.11 2.15 -3.97
C PHE A 87 3.98 3.40 -3.12
N PHE A 88 4.14 3.22 -1.82
CA PHE A 88 4.31 4.25 -0.81
C PHE A 88 5.61 4.00 -0.08
N ASP A 89 6.41 5.06 0.04
CA ASP A 89 7.52 5.17 0.98
C ASP A 89 7.33 6.48 1.74
N LEU A 90 7.10 6.36 3.05
CA LEU A 90 6.93 7.47 3.96
C LEU A 90 7.93 7.31 5.09
N VAL A 91 8.77 8.30 5.34
CA VAL A 91 9.65 8.34 6.50
C VAL A 91 9.19 9.46 7.42
N LEU A 92 8.78 9.08 8.63
CA LEU A 92 8.39 10.01 9.68
C LEU A 92 9.43 10.06 10.77
N ARG A 93 9.87 11.27 11.15
CA ARG A 93 10.61 11.51 12.39
C ARG A 93 9.67 12.08 13.44
N PHE A 94 9.63 11.47 14.61
CA PHE A 94 8.73 11.85 15.69
C PHE A 94 9.37 12.87 16.65
N ASP A 95 8.56 13.84 17.07
CA ASP A 95 8.94 14.92 17.99
C ASP A 95 8.90 14.41 19.44
N GLY A 96 9.83 13.50 19.77
CA GLY A 96 10.04 12.98 21.11
C GLY A 96 9.63 11.52 21.32
N ASP A 97 10.04 10.98 22.47
CA ASP A 97 9.96 9.55 22.77
C ASP A 97 8.51 9.06 22.96
N ASP A 98 7.64 9.89 23.54
CA ASP A 98 6.23 9.54 23.78
C ASP A 98 5.47 9.34 22.45
N ALA A 99 5.69 10.25 21.50
CA ALA A 99 5.08 10.23 20.17
C ALA A 99 5.53 8.99 19.37
N PHE A 100 6.83 8.75 19.38
CA PHE A 100 7.45 7.58 18.76
C PHE A 100 6.93 6.27 19.39
N SER A 101 6.94 6.18 20.71
CA SER A 101 6.52 4.97 21.44
C SER A 101 5.05 4.64 21.19
N GLN A 102 4.18 5.65 21.15
CA GLN A 102 2.76 5.45 20.84
C GLN A 102 2.55 4.85 19.46
N GLU A 103 3.28 5.34 18.45
CA GLU A 103 3.18 4.84 17.10
C GLU A 103 3.80 3.43 16.96
N TYR A 104 4.92 3.19 17.63
CA TYR A 104 5.53 1.88 17.69
C TYR A 104 4.59 0.85 18.35
N ASP A 105 3.97 1.19 19.48
CA ASP A 105 2.96 0.35 20.15
C ASP A 105 1.77 0.06 19.23
N ARG A 106 1.31 1.07 18.47
CA ARG A 106 0.27 0.89 17.45
C ARG A 106 0.71 -0.16 16.42
N LEU A 107 1.90 -0.04 15.86
CA LEU A 107 2.42 -1.00 14.87
C LEU A 107 2.54 -2.41 15.46
N LYS A 108 3.06 -2.57 16.68
CA LYS A 108 3.11 -3.89 17.35
C LYS A 108 1.72 -4.47 17.57
N SER A 109 0.71 -3.64 17.90
CA SER A 109 -0.67 -4.10 18.08
C SER A 109 -1.33 -4.65 16.81
N LEU A 110 -0.85 -4.25 15.63
CA LEU A 110 -1.35 -4.77 14.35
C LEU A 110 -0.93 -6.22 14.10
N GLY A 111 0.09 -6.72 14.81
CA GLY A 111 0.54 -8.10 14.73
C GLY A 111 1.25 -8.40 13.41
N ALA A 112 2.50 -7.94 13.28
CA ALA A 112 3.36 -8.30 12.15
C ALA A 112 3.48 -9.83 12.04
N ALA A 113 3.49 -10.33 10.80
CA ALA A 113 3.66 -11.76 10.54
C ALA A 113 5.08 -12.21 10.92
N GLU A 114 6.06 -11.34 10.70
CA GLU A 114 7.45 -11.56 11.03
C GLU A 114 8.11 -10.27 11.53
N THR A 115 9.17 -10.42 12.32
CA THR A 115 9.97 -9.31 12.81
C THR A 115 11.44 -9.66 12.64
N LEU A 116 12.17 -8.79 11.95
CA LEU A 116 13.61 -8.92 11.74
C LEU A 116 14.33 -7.80 12.47
N GLN A 117 15.51 -8.08 13.03
CA GLN A 117 16.40 -7.08 13.57
C GLN A 117 17.66 -7.07 12.71
N ILE A 118 17.92 -5.95 12.03
CA ILE A 118 19.12 -5.77 11.21
C ILE A 118 19.78 -4.48 11.68
N ASP A 119 21.00 -4.59 12.20
CA ASP A 119 21.67 -3.54 12.95
C ASP A 119 20.76 -3.00 14.08
N GLU A 120 20.61 -1.68 14.19
CA GLU A 120 19.80 -0.99 15.21
C GLU A 120 18.34 -0.76 14.76
N VAL A 121 17.95 -1.27 13.58
CA VAL A 121 16.60 -1.10 13.01
C VAL A 121 15.78 -2.39 13.14
N GLU A 122 14.58 -2.27 13.70
CA GLU A 122 13.60 -3.35 13.77
C GLU A 122 12.64 -3.27 12.57
N TYR A 123 12.54 -4.33 11.78
CA TYR A 123 11.65 -4.43 10.63
C TYR A 123 10.43 -5.26 10.99
N LEU A 124 9.25 -4.65 10.95
CA LEU A 124 7.95 -5.29 11.17
C LEU A 124 7.34 -5.64 9.81
N LEU A 125 7.28 -6.93 9.49
CA LEU A 125 6.80 -7.43 8.19
C LEU A 125 5.33 -7.86 8.31
N PHE A 126 4.42 -7.06 7.76
CA PHE A 126 2.98 -7.35 7.74
C PHE A 126 2.55 -8.12 6.50
N ALA A 127 3.23 -7.86 5.37
CA ALA A 127 3.15 -8.65 4.15
C ALA A 127 4.53 -8.56 3.47
N CYS A 128 5.35 -9.60 3.55
CA CYS A 128 6.68 -9.66 2.91
C CYS A 128 7.26 -11.06 3.15
N ASP A 129 6.59 -12.11 2.68
CA ASP A 129 7.14 -13.46 2.86
C ASP A 129 8.31 -13.75 1.90
N SER A 130 9.20 -14.68 2.28
CA SER A 130 10.39 -15.02 1.51
C SER A 130 10.08 -15.47 0.08
N LYS A 131 8.90 -16.06 -0.15
CA LYS A 131 8.45 -16.43 -1.50
C LYS A 131 8.17 -15.19 -2.34
N SER A 132 7.51 -14.18 -1.78
CA SER A 132 7.21 -12.92 -2.45
C SER A 132 8.48 -12.13 -2.75
N VAL A 133 9.46 -12.16 -1.84
CA VAL A 133 10.80 -11.59 -2.07
C VAL A 133 11.51 -12.31 -3.22
N SER A 134 11.58 -13.64 -3.19
CA SER A 134 12.20 -14.42 -4.25
C SER A 134 11.51 -14.18 -5.61
N SER A 135 10.18 -14.20 -5.67
CA SER A 135 9.42 -13.85 -6.89
C SER A 135 9.60 -12.40 -7.34
N TYR A 136 10.00 -11.50 -6.44
CA TYR A 136 10.32 -10.13 -6.81
C TYR A 136 11.61 -10.06 -7.63
N PHE A 137 12.60 -10.90 -7.32
CA PHE A 137 13.90 -10.91 -8.02
C PHE A 137 13.99 -11.94 -9.13
N ASP A 138 13.07 -12.91 -9.19
CA ASP A 138 13.02 -13.88 -10.28
C ASP A 138 12.68 -13.19 -11.62
N ASP A 139 13.32 -13.68 -12.68
CA ASP A 139 13.04 -13.28 -14.08
C ASP A 139 11.80 -14.01 -14.63
N GLU A 140 11.26 -15.00 -13.90
CA GLU A 140 10.03 -15.71 -14.26
C GLU A 140 8.77 -14.86 -14.00
N ILE A 141 8.01 -14.62 -15.07
CA ILE A 141 6.70 -13.95 -15.02
C ILE A 141 5.61 -15.02 -14.91
N TYR A 142 4.97 -15.12 -13.75
CA TYR A 142 3.85 -16.01 -13.44
C TYR A 142 2.49 -15.34 -13.64
N ASP A 143 2.14 -15.08 -14.90
CA ASP A 143 0.80 -14.60 -15.32
C ASP A 143 0.31 -13.33 -14.59
N GLY A 144 1.21 -12.47 -14.12
CA GLY A 144 0.85 -11.22 -13.42
C GLY A 144 0.54 -11.42 -11.93
N LEU A 145 1.24 -12.35 -11.27
CA LEU A 145 1.15 -12.59 -9.83
C LEU A 145 1.35 -11.28 -9.06
N ILE A 146 0.39 -10.99 -8.17
CA ILE A 146 0.46 -9.80 -7.32
C ILE A 146 1.33 -10.11 -6.10
N LEU A 147 2.35 -9.28 -5.90
CA LEU A 147 3.26 -9.33 -4.77
C LEU A 147 2.95 -8.14 -3.83
N PRO A 148 2.32 -8.38 -2.68
CA PRO A 148 2.10 -7.36 -1.67
C PRO A 148 3.33 -7.21 -0.76
N PHE A 149 3.75 -5.96 -0.54
CA PHE A 149 4.76 -5.60 0.43
C PHE A 149 4.18 -4.59 1.42
N ASN A 150 4.29 -4.85 2.72
CA ASN A 150 3.79 -3.99 3.79
C ASN A 150 4.71 -4.11 4.99
N ILE A 151 5.59 -3.13 5.14
CA ILE A 151 6.75 -3.18 6.01
C ILE A 151 6.82 -1.86 6.78
N ALA A 152 7.17 -1.93 8.06
CA ALA A 152 7.62 -0.77 8.82
C ALA A 152 9.03 -1.02 9.34
N ALA A 153 9.97 -0.11 9.05
CA ALA A 153 11.31 -0.13 9.62
C ALA A 153 11.39 0.92 10.74
N VAL A 154 11.66 0.47 11.95
CA VAL A 154 11.62 1.24 13.18
C VAL A 154 13.06 1.48 13.64
N ASP A 155 13.48 2.74 13.62
CA ASP A 155 14.78 3.18 14.12
C ASP A 155 14.57 4.00 15.41
N PRO A 156 14.80 3.37 16.57
CA PRO A 156 14.62 4.03 17.87
C PRO A 156 15.70 5.08 18.17
N GLU A 157 16.89 5.00 17.57
CA GLU A 157 17.95 5.98 17.83
C GLU A 157 17.58 7.36 17.27
N ASN A 158 17.06 7.35 16.04
CA ASN A 158 16.66 8.57 15.34
C ASN A 158 15.19 8.95 15.56
N ARG A 159 14.41 8.09 16.26
CA ARG A 159 12.94 8.20 16.40
C ARG A 159 12.26 8.30 15.05
N THR A 160 12.71 7.47 14.11
CA THR A 160 12.19 7.44 12.75
C THR A 160 11.49 6.13 12.47
N ILE A 161 10.40 6.21 11.71
CA ILE A 161 9.72 5.04 11.18
C ILE A 161 9.58 5.23 9.67
N GLU A 162 10.15 4.31 8.91
CA GLU A 162 9.92 4.17 7.47
C GLU A 162 8.76 3.20 7.26
N TYR A 163 7.72 3.64 6.55
CA TYR A 163 6.59 2.84 6.14
C TYR A 163 6.70 2.57 4.66
N LEU A 164 6.76 1.31 4.30
CA LEU A 164 6.82 0.87 2.91
C LEU A 164 5.63 -0.03 2.61
N THR A 165 4.74 0.44 1.74
CA THR A 165 3.60 -0.35 1.27
C THR A 165 3.60 -0.37 -0.25
N ALA A 166 3.66 -1.55 -0.84
CA ALA A 166 3.67 -1.74 -2.27
C ALA A 166 2.72 -2.86 -2.69
N ARG A 167 2.11 -2.68 -3.86
CA ARG A 167 1.49 -3.75 -4.62
C ARG A 167 2.15 -3.73 -5.97
N VAL A 168 2.88 -4.78 -6.31
CA VAL A 168 3.54 -4.94 -7.60
C VAL A 168 3.09 -6.23 -8.27
N GLN A 169 3.33 -6.35 -9.57
CA GLN A 169 3.20 -7.62 -10.28
C GLN A 169 4.58 -8.17 -10.59
N ASP A 170 4.68 -9.48 -10.69
CA ASP A 170 5.89 -10.14 -11.18
C ASP A 170 6.23 -9.65 -12.59
N GLY A 171 7.49 -9.25 -12.80
CA GLY A 171 7.93 -8.60 -14.04
C GLY A 171 7.41 -7.16 -14.26
N GLY A 172 6.63 -6.61 -13.33
CA GLY A 172 6.08 -5.26 -13.40
C GLY A 172 7.02 -4.16 -12.89
N ALA A 173 6.44 -3.03 -12.49
CA ALA A 173 7.18 -1.87 -12.00
C ALA A 173 8.09 -2.22 -10.80
N ARG A 174 9.35 -1.80 -10.88
CA ARG A 174 10.33 -1.88 -9.79
C ARG A 174 10.54 -0.50 -9.20
N TYR A 175 10.72 -0.45 -7.89
CA TYR A 175 10.97 0.79 -7.15
C TYR A 175 12.29 0.64 -6.43
N ASP A 176 13.22 1.58 -6.65
CA ASP A 176 14.60 1.48 -6.15
C ASP A 176 14.64 1.21 -4.65
N ARG A 177 13.86 1.98 -3.86
CA ARG A 177 13.85 1.82 -2.40
C ARG A 177 13.29 0.48 -1.92
N LEU A 178 12.23 -0.03 -2.56
CA LEU A 178 11.73 -1.39 -2.28
C LEU A 178 12.80 -2.43 -2.64
N THR A 179 13.45 -2.27 -3.80
CA THR A 179 14.50 -3.18 -4.28
C THR A 179 15.67 -3.23 -3.30
N GLU A 180 16.16 -2.07 -2.86
CA GLU A 180 17.21 -1.96 -1.85
C GLU A 180 16.86 -2.68 -0.54
N LEU A 181 15.64 -2.48 -0.04
CA LEU A 181 15.19 -3.11 1.20
C LEU A 181 15.08 -4.63 1.05
N LEU A 182 14.53 -5.12 -0.06
CA LEU A 182 14.38 -6.55 -0.28
C LEU A 182 15.74 -7.24 -0.47
N MET A 183 16.71 -6.59 -1.13
CA MET A 183 18.09 -7.11 -1.22
C MET A 183 18.75 -7.20 0.17
N LEU A 184 18.46 -6.26 1.06
CA LEU A 184 18.95 -6.32 2.44
C LEU A 184 18.41 -7.57 3.15
N PHE A 185 17.13 -7.90 2.98
CA PHE A 185 16.55 -9.11 3.59
C PHE A 185 17.14 -10.40 3.03
N GLU A 186 17.35 -10.51 1.72
CA GLU A 186 18.03 -11.68 1.13
C GLU A 186 19.47 -11.86 1.63
N SER A 187 20.15 -10.77 2.00
CA SER A 187 21.52 -10.83 2.55
C SER A 187 21.59 -11.37 3.97
N VAL A 188 20.49 -11.34 4.72
CA VAL A 188 20.42 -11.82 6.11
C VAL A 188 20.02 -13.29 6.20
N ASP A 189 19.27 -13.79 5.21
CA ASP A 189 18.86 -15.20 5.11
C ASP A 189 19.96 -16.15 4.58
N ASN A 190 21.10 -15.61 4.12
CA ASN A 190 22.27 -16.36 3.61
C ASN A 190 23.45 -16.37 4.59
#